data_AF-A0A6N2CW58-F1
#
_entry.id   AF-A0A6N2CW58-F1
#
_cell.length_a   1.000
_cell.length_b   1.000
_cell.length_c   1.000
_cell.angle_alpha   90.00
_cell.angle_beta   90.00
_cell.angle_gamma   90.00
#
_symmetry.space_group_name_H-M   'P 1'
#
loop_
_entity.id
_entity.type
_entity.pdbx_description
1 polymer ?
#
loop_
_entity_poly.entity_id
_entity_poly.type
_entity_poly.pdbx_seq_one_letter_code
_entity_poly.pdbx_strand_id
1 'polypeptide(L)'
;MAQPPASGEHLQTPRDESAERAVLGAIMLRPDLLAVLADRLKPHDFYLEQHQVIYTALLDLDAARLPIDMLLVSKRLKELDALSVAGGAAYLLELANSVPTTQNAERYAAIIREKSILRDVQGFARATLQEAGTEVEDVPGFVDTVAQRALRLSVSGSGRGARILRDVLRPAVERAQERHEAGHKGSLTGVTSGFFAVDRMTNGWQPSDLIILAARPGMGKTAFALNMLLNAAMDRRNPTPGVIFSLEMSAEQLATRLWCSTARISMEDLRRGTIEPTGWNRLFQAVEQLGRAKVFIDDTPSLPITEMMRKCRQLQHEHRIGLVIVDYLQLMTAGDVGRNTSREQVISEISRNLKALAKELSVPVIALSQLNRGVESRTDKRPMLSDLRESGAIEQDADIITFLYREDYYARKKEGEEDEEQIRPTNAPGLTEVIISKHRSGSTGTVELEFHGQYTLFTNLRRDEDAGDPGAPLPQDLRPPAPLDEGPAFAAPPPDPDGTRPPVRVEERPFVAADTGDDGDDDLPI
;
A
#
# COMPACT_ATOMS: atom_id res chain seq x y z
N MET A 1 7.15 -22.50 45.94
CA MET A 1 7.59 -23.45 44.89
C MET A 1 6.36 -23.87 44.10
N ALA A 2 6.03 -23.12 43.05
CA ALA A 2 4.98 -23.51 42.13
C ALA A 2 5.55 -24.58 41.20
N GLN A 3 4.88 -25.73 41.10
CA GLN A 3 5.25 -26.80 40.18
C GLN A 3 5.20 -26.27 38.74
N PRO A 4 6.19 -26.58 37.88
CA PRO A 4 6.07 -26.32 36.45
C PRO A 4 4.93 -27.19 35.89
N PRO A 5 4.12 -26.69 34.94
CA PRO A 5 3.09 -27.50 34.31
C PRO A 5 3.70 -28.73 33.64
N ALA A 6 2.99 -29.84 33.77
CA ALA A 6 3.40 -31.18 33.39
C ALA A 6 3.90 -31.27 31.95
N SER A 7 4.96 -32.06 31.79
CA SER A 7 5.53 -32.55 30.55
C SER A 7 4.50 -33.08 29.55
N GLY A 8 4.55 -32.57 28.31
CA GLY A 8 4.33 -33.37 27.09
C GLY A 8 2.90 -33.50 26.58
N GLU A 9 2.23 -32.41 26.21
CA GLU A 9 1.23 -32.51 25.14
C GLU A 9 1.97 -32.79 23.83
N HIS A 10 1.86 -34.02 23.31
CA HIS A 10 2.26 -34.31 21.94
C HIS A 10 1.44 -33.43 21.00
N LEU A 11 2.00 -32.29 20.57
CA LEU A 11 1.46 -31.46 19.50
C LEU A 11 1.21 -32.36 18.30
N GLN A 12 -0.06 -32.73 18.09
CA GLN A 12 -0.44 -33.62 17.01
C GLN A 12 -0.10 -32.92 15.70
N THR A 13 0.66 -33.59 14.85
CA THR A 13 1.04 -33.02 13.55
C THR A 13 -0.20 -32.97 12.66
N PRO A 14 -0.59 -31.78 12.13
CA PRO A 14 -1.78 -31.63 11.30
C PRO A 14 -1.71 -32.54 10.07
N ARG A 15 -2.67 -33.47 9.99
CA ARG A 15 -2.74 -34.48 8.93
C ARG A 15 -4.18 -34.90 8.69
N ASP A 16 -4.46 -35.35 7.47
CA ASP A 16 -5.71 -36.01 7.11
C ASP A 16 -5.40 -37.12 6.10
N GLU A 17 -5.13 -38.31 6.62
CA GLU A 17 -4.74 -39.46 5.80
C GLU A 17 -5.87 -39.91 4.88
N SER A 18 -7.13 -39.72 5.30
CA SER A 18 -8.31 -40.04 4.49
C SER A 18 -8.41 -39.12 3.27
N ALA A 19 -8.16 -37.82 3.45
CA ALA A 19 -8.11 -36.86 2.36
C ALA A 19 -6.98 -37.19 1.36
N GLU A 20 -5.80 -37.55 1.86
CA GLU A 20 -4.67 -37.96 1.00
C GLU A 20 -4.99 -39.20 0.17
N ARG A 21 -5.57 -40.23 0.80
CA ARG A 21 -6.01 -41.44 0.09
C ARG A 21 -7.07 -41.12 -0.96
N ALA A 22 -8.03 -40.28 -0.62
CA ALA A 22 -9.09 -39.85 -1.52
C ALA A 22 -8.55 -39.10 -2.75
N VAL A 23 -7.56 -38.22 -2.57
CA VAL A 23 -6.93 -37.48 -3.69
C VAL A 23 -6.13 -38.41 -4.59
N LEU A 24 -5.26 -39.24 -4.04
CA LEU A 24 -4.44 -40.16 -4.84
C LEU A 24 -5.29 -41.17 -5.60
N GLY A 25 -6.27 -41.78 -4.93
CA GLY A 25 -7.20 -42.68 -5.57
C GLY A 25 -8.05 -41.99 -6.65
N ALA A 26 -8.46 -40.74 -6.43
CA ALA A 26 -9.23 -39.99 -7.42
C ALA A 26 -8.42 -39.70 -8.68
N ILE A 27 -7.13 -39.38 -8.55
CA ILE A 27 -6.22 -39.18 -9.69
C ILE A 27 -6.01 -40.51 -10.43
N MET A 28 -5.86 -41.63 -9.73
CA MET A 28 -5.71 -42.95 -10.36
C MET A 28 -6.96 -43.38 -11.14
N LEU A 29 -8.15 -43.02 -10.66
CA LEU A 29 -9.41 -43.28 -11.37
C LEU A 29 -9.67 -42.28 -12.50
N ARG A 30 -9.23 -41.03 -12.33
CA ARG A 30 -9.44 -39.94 -13.28
C ARG A 30 -8.16 -39.10 -13.44
N PRO A 31 -7.26 -39.50 -14.36
CA PRO A 31 -5.97 -38.84 -14.56
C PRO A 31 -6.03 -37.34 -14.90
N ASP A 32 -7.12 -36.87 -15.52
CA ASP A 32 -7.38 -35.47 -15.85
C ASP A 32 -7.40 -34.54 -14.63
N LEU A 33 -7.73 -35.09 -13.45
CA LEU A 33 -7.71 -34.33 -12.19
C LEU A 33 -6.29 -33.91 -11.80
N LEU A 34 -5.25 -34.66 -12.21
CA LEU A 34 -3.88 -34.31 -11.85
C LEU A 34 -3.49 -32.92 -12.35
N ALA A 35 -3.91 -32.54 -13.56
CA ALA A 35 -3.60 -31.23 -14.13
C ALA A 35 -4.18 -30.08 -13.28
N VAL A 36 -5.39 -30.26 -12.74
CA VAL A 36 -6.04 -29.26 -11.87
C VAL A 36 -5.41 -29.22 -10.48
N LEU A 37 -5.02 -30.39 -9.96
CA LEU A 37 -4.49 -30.54 -8.61
C LEU A 37 -3.00 -30.21 -8.50
N ALA A 38 -2.22 -30.39 -9.57
CA ALA A 38 -0.79 -30.08 -9.62
C ALA A 38 -0.48 -28.59 -9.38
N ASP A 39 -1.41 -27.70 -9.72
CA ASP A 39 -1.28 -26.27 -9.42
C ASP A 39 -1.48 -25.94 -7.93
N ARG A 40 -2.13 -26.84 -7.17
CA ARG A 40 -2.53 -26.61 -5.78
C ARG A 40 -1.76 -27.44 -4.75
N LEU A 41 -1.25 -28.60 -5.17
CA LEU A 41 -0.55 -29.55 -4.31
C LEU A 41 0.85 -29.85 -4.84
N LYS A 42 1.78 -29.97 -3.91
CA LYS A 42 3.15 -30.43 -4.13
C LYS A 42 3.37 -31.74 -3.37
N PRO A 43 4.37 -32.57 -3.74
CA PRO A 43 4.67 -33.80 -3.02
C PRO A 43 4.81 -33.60 -1.50
N HIS A 44 5.47 -32.54 -1.03
CA HIS A 44 5.63 -32.26 0.41
C HIS A 44 4.34 -31.87 1.13
N ASP A 45 3.26 -31.56 0.41
CA ASP A 45 1.95 -31.29 1.02
C ASP A 45 1.30 -32.55 1.58
N PHE A 46 1.74 -33.74 1.18
CA PHE A 46 1.29 -35.00 1.77
C PHE A 46 2.09 -35.29 3.04
N TYR A 47 1.40 -35.68 4.12
CA TYR A 47 2.02 -36.04 5.39
C TYR A 47 2.73 -37.39 5.32
N LEU A 48 2.12 -38.38 4.68
CA LEU A 48 2.69 -39.72 4.58
C LEU A 48 3.74 -39.77 3.46
N GLU A 49 4.97 -40.15 3.79
CA GLU A 49 6.07 -40.33 2.82
C GLU A 49 5.66 -41.24 1.65
N GLN A 50 4.93 -42.32 1.98
CA GLN A 50 4.29 -43.21 1.02
C GLN A 50 3.47 -42.45 -0.04
N HIS A 51 2.68 -41.47 0.37
CA HIS A 51 1.84 -40.65 -0.52
C HIS A 51 2.64 -39.60 -1.29
N GLN A 52 3.68 -39.03 -0.68
CA GLN A 52 4.59 -38.09 -1.37
C GLN A 52 5.24 -38.77 -2.57
N VAL A 53 5.74 -39.99 -2.38
CA VAL A 53 6.39 -40.79 -3.41
C VAL A 53 5.41 -41.17 -4.52
N ILE A 54 4.19 -41.60 -4.16
CA ILE A 54 3.14 -41.92 -5.14
C ILE A 54 2.79 -40.67 -5.96
N TYR A 55 2.57 -39.52 -5.31
CA TYR A 55 2.26 -38.27 -6.01
C TYR A 55 3.39 -37.82 -6.93
N THR A 56 4.64 -37.97 -6.51
CA THR A 56 5.82 -37.69 -7.35
C THR A 56 5.83 -38.57 -8.60
N ALA A 57 5.56 -39.87 -8.47
CA ALA A 57 5.47 -40.77 -9.62
C ALA A 57 4.32 -40.39 -10.58
N LEU A 58 3.19 -39.90 -10.07
CA LEU A 58 2.09 -39.40 -10.89
C LEU A 58 2.49 -38.16 -11.69
N LEU A 59 3.16 -37.20 -11.04
CA LEU A 59 3.68 -35.99 -11.70
C LEU A 59 4.74 -36.33 -12.75
N ASP A 60 5.63 -37.28 -12.48
CA ASP A 60 6.65 -37.74 -13.43
C ASP A 60 6.04 -38.34 -14.70
N LEU A 61 5.00 -39.15 -14.55
CA LEU A 61 4.30 -39.76 -15.69
C LEU A 61 3.59 -38.69 -16.53
N ASP A 62 2.94 -37.72 -15.89
CA ASP A 62 2.28 -36.60 -16.57
C ASP A 62 3.29 -35.71 -17.31
N ALA A 63 4.42 -35.39 -16.67
CA ALA A 63 5.51 -34.64 -17.29
C ALA A 63 6.12 -35.38 -18.51
N ALA A 64 6.22 -36.70 -18.44
CA ALA A 64 6.63 -37.55 -19.54
C ALA A 64 5.53 -37.76 -20.61
N ARG A 65 4.33 -37.19 -20.41
CA ARG A 65 3.13 -37.37 -21.24
C ARG A 65 2.76 -38.85 -21.42
N LEU A 66 3.00 -39.65 -20.40
CA LEU A 66 2.62 -41.06 -20.36
C LEU A 66 1.24 -41.20 -19.69
N PRO A 67 0.42 -42.17 -20.11
CA PRO A 67 -0.86 -42.40 -19.46
C PRO A 67 -0.66 -42.80 -18.00
N ILE A 68 -1.53 -42.28 -17.14
CA ILE A 68 -1.53 -42.65 -15.72
C ILE A 68 -2.46 -43.84 -15.57
N ASP A 69 -1.86 -45.01 -15.46
CA ASP A 69 -2.55 -46.24 -15.07
C ASP A 69 -1.74 -46.97 -13.99
N MET A 70 -2.38 -47.90 -13.29
CA MET A 70 -1.76 -48.61 -12.16
C MET A 70 -0.47 -49.35 -12.54
N LEU A 71 -0.40 -49.89 -13.76
CA LEU A 71 0.75 -50.65 -14.23
C LEU A 71 1.94 -49.72 -14.45
N LEU A 72 1.71 -48.57 -15.09
CA LEU A 72 2.72 -47.55 -15.35
C LEU A 72 3.17 -46.85 -14.07
N VAL A 73 2.24 -46.56 -13.14
CA VAL A 73 2.60 -46.03 -11.82
C VAL A 73 3.47 -47.03 -11.05
N SER A 74 3.09 -48.32 -11.04
CA SER A 74 3.89 -49.37 -10.39
C SER A 74 5.26 -49.53 -11.04
N LYS A 75 5.34 -49.46 -12.37
CA LYS A 75 6.61 -49.53 -13.11
C LYS A 75 7.49 -48.32 -12.79
N ARG A 76 6.94 -47.11 -12.80
CA ARG A 76 7.66 -45.89 -12.47
C ARG A 76 8.19 -45.91 -11.03
N LEU A 77 7.38 -46.37 -10.09
CA LEU A 77 7.79 -46.56 -8.69
C LEU A 77 8.91 -47.60 -8.53
N LYS A 78 8.95 -48.65 -9.37
CA LYS A 78 10.08 -49.59 -9.40
C LYS A 78 11.34 -48.97 -9.97
N GLU A 79 11.22 -48.18 -11.05
CA GLU A 79 12.37 -47.47 -11.63
C GLU A 79 12.98 -46.45 -10.68
N LEU A 80 12.18 -45.91 -9.75
CA LEU A 80 12.61 -44.99 -8.69
C LEU A 80 13.07 -45.71 -7.40
N ASP A 81 13.14 -47.05 -7.40
CA ASP A 81 13.39 -47.88 -6.21
C ASP A 81 12.47 -47.57 -5.00
N ALA A 82 11.28 -47.02 -5.27
CA ALA A 82 10.38 -46.48 -4.27
C ALA A 82 9.07 -47.28 -4.14
N LEU A 83 8.92 -48.39 -4.87
CA LEU A 83 7.71 -49.23 -4.81
C LEU A 83 7.48 -49.83 -3.41
N SER A 84 8.56 -50.19 -2.70
CA SER A 84 8.47 -50.67 -1.32
C SER A 84 7.95 -49.58 -0.38
N VAL A 85 8.47 -48.36 -0.51
CA VAL A 85 8.05 -47.16 0.25
C VAL A 85 6.60 -46.80 -0.06
N ALA A 86 6.17 -46.99 -1.31
CA ALA A 86 4.78 -46.79 -1.75
C ALA A 86 3.78 -47.83 -1.20
N GLY A 87 4.23 -48.85 -0.46
CA GLY A 87 3.39 -49.94 0.05
C GLY A 87 3.06 -51.04 -0.96
N GLY A 88 3.76 -51.05 -2.10
CA GLY A 88 3.59 -52.05 -3.15
C GLY A 88 2.33 -51.87 -4.00
N ALA A 89 2.17 -52.76 -4.99
CA ALA A 89 1.06 -52.70 -5.94
C ALA A 89 -0.32 -52.93 -5.27
N ALA A 90 -0.36 -53.69 -4.17
CA ALA A 90 -1.59 -53.92 -3.40
C ALA A 90 -2.13 -52.62 -2.79
N TYR A 91 -1.26 -51.75 -2.28
CA TYR A 91 -1.70 -50.47 -1.70
C TYR A 91 -2.23 -49.50 -2.76
N LEU A 92 -1.62 -49.46 -3.94
CA LEU A 92 -2.15 -48.66 -5.05
C LEU A 92 -3.57 -49.11 -5.43
N LEU A 93 -3.84 -50.42 -5.36
CA LEU A 93 -5.17 -50.97 -5.63
C LEU A 93 -6.18 -50.62 -4.54
N GLU A 94 -5.74 -50.60 -3.28
CA GLU A 94 -6.54 -50.12 -2.17
C GLU A 94 -6.89 -48.63 -2.34
N LEU A 95 -5.92 -47.77 -2.70
CA LEU A 95 -6.15 -46.36 -2.96
C LEU A 95 -7.22 -46.13 -4.03
N ALA A 96 -7.09 -46.79 -5.18
CA ALA A 96 -8.05 -46.69 -6.27
C ALA A 96 -9.46 -47.13 -5.87
N ASN A 97 -9.60 -48.12 -5.00
CA ASN A 97 -10.89 -48.63 -4.54
C ASN A 97 -11.46 -47.88 -3.32
N SER A 98 -10.66 -47.07 -2.63
CA SER A 98 -11.07 -46.36 -1.42
C SER A 98 -11.92 -45.11 -1.67
N VAL A 99 -12.02 -44.64 -2.92
CA VAL A 99 -12.63 -43.36 -3.27
C VAL A 99 -14.11 -43.51 -3.63
N PRO A 100 -15.05 -42.96 -2.82
CA PRO A 100 -16.48 -43.06 -3.11
C PRO A 100 -16.91 -42.18 -4.29
N THR A 101 -16.28 -41.01 -4.45
CA THR A 101 -16.51 -40.09 -5.56
C THR A 101 -15.28 -39.26 -5.87
N THR A 102 -14.98 -39.11 -7.16
CA THR A 102 -13.89 -38.29 -7.67
C THR A 102 -14.25 -36.80 -7.77
N GLN A 103 -15.53 -36.44 -7.58
CA GLN A 103 -16.00 -35.04 -7.67
C GLN A 103 -15.48 -34.14 -6.53
N ASN A 104 -15.14 -34.73 -5.38
CA ASN A 104 -14.68 -33.99 -4.20
C ASN A 104 -13.15 -33.85 -4.13
N ALA A 105 -12.41 -34.31 -5.14
CA ALA A 105 -10.95 -34.33 -5.12
C ALA A 105 -10.34 -32.93 -4.87
N GLU A 106 -10.90 -31.87 -5.47
CA GLU A 106 -10.45 -30.50 -5.22
C GLU A 106 -10.65 -30.06 -3.76
N ARG A 107 -11.75 -30.47 -3.13
CA ARG A 107 -12.04 -30.15 -1.73
C ARG A 107 -11.08 -30.89 -0.79
N TYR A 108 -10.81 -32.16 -1.06
CA TYR A 108 -9.83 -32.93 -0.29
C TYR A 108 -8.42 -32.40 -0.48
N ALA A 109 -8.06 -31.96 -1.68
CA ALA A 109 -6.79 -31.28 -1.93
C ALA A 109 -6.65 -29.98 -1.13
N ALA A 110 -7.73 -29.20 -1.00
CA ALA A 110 -7.73 -28.01 -0.14
C ALA A 110 -7.47 -28.36 1.33
N ILE A 111 -8.04 -29.47 1.83
CA ILE A 111 -7.78 -29.97 3.19
C ILE A 111 -6.31 -30.36 3.36
N ILE A 112 -5.74 -31.11 2.42
CA ILE A 112 -4.31 -31.48 2.45
C ILE A 112 -3.43 -30.23 2.49
N ARG A 113 -3.73 -29.24 1.64
CA ARG A 113 -3.00 -27.97 1.60
C ARG A 113 -3.10 -27.19 2.91
N GLU A 114 -4.30 -27.11 3.49
CA GLU A 114 -4.51 -26.49 4.80
C GLU A 114 -3.66 -27.18 5.89
N LYS A 115 -3.69 -28.52 5.94
CA LYS A 115 -2.87 -29.28 6.90
C LYS A 115 -1.37 -29.10 6.64
N SER A 116 -0.94 -29.03 5.39
CA SER A 116 0.45 -28.74 5.01
C SER A 116 0.91 -27.38 5.53
N ILE A 117 0.13 -26.32 5.31
CA ILE A 117 0.43 -24.98 5.83
C ILE A 117 0.54 -24.99 7.35
N LEU A 118 -0.35 -25.69 8.06
CA LEU A 118 -0.27 -25.83 9.51
C LEU A 118 1.00 -26.59 9.96
N ARG A 119 1.45 -27.60 9.19
CA ARG A 119 2.73 -28.29 9.46
C ARG A 119 3.93 -27.37 9.24
N ASP A 120 3.91 -26.56 8.19
CA ASP A 120 4.97 -25.58 7.92
C ASP A 120 5.05 -24.54 9.05
N VAL A 121 3.90 -24.06 9.54
CA VAL A 121 3.81 -23.17 10.70
C VAL A 121 4.38 -23.83 11.96
N GLN A 122 4.01 -25.08 12.24
CA GLN A 122 4.58 -25.81 13.38
C GLN A 122 6.09 -26.04 13.24
N GLY A 123 6.56 -26.34 12.03
CA GLY A 123 7.99 -26.50 11.73
C GLY A 123 8.77 -25.21 11.96
N PHE A 124 8.24 -24.10 11.45
CA PHE A 124 8.77 -22.76 11.66
C PHE A 124 8.82 -22.40 13.15
N ALA A 125 7.72 -22.59 13.89
CA ALA A 125 7.68 -22.30 15.32
C ALA A 125 8.71 -23.12 16.11
N ARG A 126 8.84 -24.42 15.83
CA ARG A 126 9.84 -25.28 16.46
C ARG A 126 11.28 -24.84 16.14
N ALA A 127 11.57 -24.54 14.88
CA ALA A 127 12.89 -24.07 14.46
C ALA A 127 13.24 -22.74 15.13
N THR A 128 12.31 -21.78 15.17
CA THR A 128 12.50 -20.49 15.83
C THR A 128 12.72 -20.64 17.34
N LEU A 129 11.96 -21.51 18.01
CA LEU A 129 12.17 -21.80 19.44
C LEU A 129 13.55 -22.42 19.70
N GLN A 130 13.99 -23.32 18.82
CA GLN A 130 15.31 -23.95 18.94
C GLN A 130 16.44 -22.94 18.70
N GLU A 131 16.32 -22.10 17.67
CA GLU A 131 17.29 -21.03 17.38
C GLU A 131 17.34 -20.00 18.53
N ALA A 132 16.19 -19.58 19.07
CA ALA A 132 16.12 -18.66 20.22
C ALA A 132 16.62 -19.25 21.54
N GLY A 133 16.63 -20.59 21.66
CA GLY A 133 17.17 -21.31 22.81
C GLY A 133 18.70 -21.43 22.80
N THR A 134 19.36 -21.02 21.70
CA THR A 134 20.83 -20.93 21.58
C THR A 134 21.31 -19.50 21.79
N GLU A 135 22.62 -19.30 21.91
CA GLU A 135 23.20 -17.95 22.06
C GLU A 135 23.05 -17.18 20.74
N VAL A 136 22.19 -16.16 20.72
CA VAL A 136 21.93 -15.30 19.55
C VAL A 136 22.70 -13.98 19.70
N GLU A 137 23.74 -13.78 18.89
CA GLU A 137 24.59 -12.57 18.93
C GLU A 137 23.89 -11.30 18.41
N ASP A 138 23.03 -11.43 17.39
CA ASP A 138 22.28 -10.33 16.76
C ASP A 138 20.78 -10.54 16.91
N VAL A 139 20.22 -10.07 18.03
CA VAL A 139 18.79 -10.19 18.33
C VAL A 139 17.92 -9.42 17.32
N PRO A 140 18.21 -8.16 16.93
CA PRO A 140 17.47 -7.46 15.88
C PRO A 140 17.44 -8.22 14.54
N GLY A 141 18.59 -8.69 14.05
CA GLY A 141 18.66 -9.45 12.80
C GLY A 141 17.94 -10.81 12.87
N PHE A 142 17.94 -11.45 14.03
CA PHE A 142 17.15 -12.65 14.28
C PHE A 142 15.64 -12.37 14.19
N VAL A 143 15.15 -11.30 14.83
CA VAL A 143 13.73 -10.91 14.77
C VAL A 143 13.30 -10.60 13.33
N ASP A 144 14.13 -9.91 12.56
CA ASP A 144 13.86 -9.65 11.14
C ASP A 144 13.81 -10.95 10.33
N THR A 145 14.71 -11.88 10.60
CA THR A 145 14.72 -13.20 9.94
C THR A 145 13.45 -13.99 10.24
N VAL A 146 12.99 -13.98 11.50
CA VAL A 146 11.72 -14.60 11.93
C VAL A 146 10.55 -13.94 11.21
N ALA A 147 10.48 -12.61 11.16
CA ALA A 147 9.43 -11.87 10.46
C ALA A 147 9.38 -12.19 8.95
N GLN A 148 10.54 -12.27 8.30
CA GLN A 148 10.64 -12.62 6.88
C GLN A 148 10.18 -14.06 6.61
N ARG A 149 10.59 -15.03 7.45
CA ARG A 149 10.17 -16.43 7.34
C ARG A 149 8.67 -16.58 7.57
N ALA A 150 8.11 -15.91 8.58
CA ALA A 150 6.67 -15.87 8.84
C ALA A 150 5.89 -15.30 7.64
N LEU A 151 6.40 -14.22 7.02
CA LEU A 151 5.76 -13.61 5.86
C LEU A 151 5.73 -14.56 4.64
N ARG A 152 6.76 -15.38 4.44
CA ARG A 152 6.79 -16.38 3.34
C ARG A 152 5.72 -17.47 3.51
N LEU A 153 5.36 -17.82 4.74
CA LEU A 153 4.26 -18.75 5.03
C LEU A 153 2.90 -18.14 4.60
N SER A 154 2.70 -16.84 4.80
CA SER A 154 1.49 -16.13 4.38
C SER A 154 1.38 -15.96 2.86
N VAL A 155 2.50 -15.84 2.14
CA VAL A 155 2.53 -15.61 0.67
C VAL A 155 2.33 -16.90 -0.13
N SER A 156 2.62 -18.07 0.45
CA SER A 156 2.54 -19.37 -0.24
C SER A 156 1.12 -19.81 -0.62
N GLY A 157 0.08 -19.00 -0.32
CA GLY A 157 -1.31 -19.24 -0.70
C GLY A 157 -1.87 -18.34 -1.81
N SER A 158 -1.12 -17.37 -2.36
CA SER A 158 -1.71 -16.31 -3.22
C SER A 158 -1.01 -16.04 -4.56
N GLY A 159 -0.40 -17.06 -5.16
CA GLY A 159 -0.05 -16.98 -6.59
C GLY A 159 -1.33 -17.01 -7.43
N ARG A 160 -1.92 -15.85 -7.74
CA ARG A 160 -2.98 -15.79 -8.78
C ARG A 160 -2.35 -16.21 -10.11
N GLY A 161 -2.54 -17.48 -10.47
CA GLY A 161 -2.16 -18.04 -11.76
C GLY A 161 -2.90 -17.36 -12.92
N ALA A 162 -2.63 -17.82 -14.14
CA ALA A 162 -3.34 -17.33 -15.33
C ALA A 162 -4.85 -17.50 -15.16
N ARG A 163 -5.62 -16.42 -15.36
CA ARG A 163 -7.09 -16.44 -15.30
C ARG A 163 -7.66 -16.66 -16.69
N ILE A 164 -8.67 -17.52 -16.82
CA ILE A 164 -9.42 -17.68 -18.07
C ILE A 164 -10.21 -16.40 -18.32
N LEU A 165 -10.19 -15.88 -19.56
CA LEU A 165 -10.84 -14.60 -19.92
C LEU A 165 -12.31 -14.55 -19.45
N ARG A 166 -13.05 -15.66 -19.59
CA ARG A 166 -14.44 -15.79 -19.16
C ARG A 166 -14.67 -15.41 -17.69
N ASP A 167 -13.72 -15.74 -16.81
CA ASP A 167 -13.82 -15.53 -15.37
C ASP A 167 -13.52 -14.07 -14.99
N VAL A 168 -12.91 -13.30 -15.90
CA VAL A 168 -12.63 -11.87 -15.75
C VAL A 168 -13.74 -11.01 -16.38
N LEU A 169 -14.32 -11.47 -17.50
CA LEU A 169 -15.33 -10.73 -18.26
C LEU A 169 -16.57 -10.39 -17.43
N ARG A 170 -17.15 -11.37 -16.73
CA ARG A 170 -18.38 -11.16 -15.96
C ARG A 170 -18.18 -10.16 -14.81
N PRO A 171 -17.17 -10.31 -13.93
CA PRO A 171 -16.88 -9.30 -12.92
C PRO A 171 -16.50 -7.92 -13.49
N ALA A 172 -15.97 -7.84 -14.72
CA ALA A 172 -15.67 -6.56 -15.35
C ALA A 172 -16.95 -5.85 -15.81
N VAL A 173 -17.89 -6.58 -16.40
CA VAL A 173 -19.21 -6.06 -16.80
C VAL A 173 -20.04 -5.67 -15.58
N GLU A 174 -20.07 -6.49 -14.53
CA GLU A 174 -20.77 -6.19 -13.28
C GLU A 174 -20.26 -4.88 -12.67
N ARG A 175 -18.94 -4.70 -12.56
CA ARG A 175 -18.36 -3.42 -12.09
C ARG A 175 -18.70 -2.23 -12.99
N ALA A 176 -18.77 -2.44 -14.30
CA ALA A 176 -19.15 -1.36 -15.23
C ALA A 176 -20.62 -0.99 -15.07
N GLN A 177 -21.48 -1.97 -14.82
CA GLN A 177 -22.90 -1.78 -14.59
C GLN A 177 -23.17 -1.13 -13.23
N GLU A 178 -22.52 -1.58 -12.16
CA GLU A 178 -22.55 -0.94 -10.84
C GLU A 178 -22.19 0.55 -10.93
N ARG A 179 -21.15 0.90 -11.72
CA ARG A 179 -20.75 2.30 -11.95
C ARG A 179 -21.80 3.09 -12.73
N HIS A 180 -22.47 2.46 -13.70
CA HIS A 180 -23.53 3.08 -14.48
C HIS A 180 -24.78 3.35 -13.60
N GLU A 181 -25.15 2.36 -12.79
CA GLU A 181 -26.32 2.36 -11.90
C GLU A 181 -26.12 3.25 -10.67
N ALA A 182 -24.89 3.37 -10.14
CA ALA A 182 -24.53 4.27 -9.05
C ALA A 182 -24.73 5.77 -9.37
N GLY A 183 -25.14 6.09 -10.60
CA GLY A 183 -25.81 7.34 -10.91
C GLY A 183 -24.88 8.44 -11.39
N HIS A 184 -25.24 8.98 -12.55
CA HIS A 184 -24.60 10.14 -13.17
C HIS A 184 -24.76 11.41 -12.34
N LYS A 185 -23.82 11.68 -11.42
CA LYS A 185 -23.40 13.03 -10.98
C LYS A 185 -21.92 13.05 -10.59
N GLY A 186 -21.03 12.75 -11.53
CA GLY A 186 -19.60 13.02 -11.39
C GLY A 186 -18.91 12.29 -10.22
N SER A 187 -19.30 11.04 -9.91
CA SER A 187 -18.51 10.21 -9.00
C SER A 187 -17.27 9.72 -9.76
N LEU A 188 -16.09 10.09 -9.27
CA LEU A 188 -14.81 9.62 -9.78
C LEU A 188 -14.72 8.09 -9.62
N THR A 189 -14.12 7.40 -10.59
CA THR A 189 -13.90 5.94 -10.47
C THR A 189 -12.69 5.61 -9.61
N GLY A 190 -11.77 6.56 -9.47
CA GLY A 190 -10.58 6.47 -8.63
C GLY A 190 -10.65 7.37 -7.40
N VAL A 191 -9.56 7.40 -6.64
CA VAL A 191 -9.38 8.28 -5.48
C VAL A 191 -9.27 9.73 -5.94
N THR A 192 -10.04 10.62 -5.33
CA THR A 192 -10.02 12.05 -5.68
C THR A 192 -8.67 12.69 -5.39
N SER A 193 -8.20 13.58 -6.27
CA SER A 193 -7.11 14.52 -5.97
C SER A 193 -7.61 15.76 -5.23
N GLY A 194 -8.92 16.04 -5.29
CA GLY A 194 -9.56 17.28 -4.83
C GLY A 194 -9.37 18.46 -5.79
N PHE A 195 -8.69 18.25 -6.91
CA PHE A 195 -8.52 19.24 -7.96
C PHE A 195 -9.37 18.86 -9.16
N PHE A 196 -10.48 19.58 -9.38
CA PHE A 196 -11.51 19.19 -10.34
C PHE A 196 -10.98 19.06 -11.78
N ALA A 197 -10.01 19.89 -12.16
CA ALA A 197 -9.39 19.80 -13.48
C ALA A 197 -8.52 18.53 -13.63
N VAL A 198 -7.76 18.17 -12.59
CA VAL A 198 -6.97 16.92 -12.55
C VAL A 198 -7.91 15.73 -12.56
N ASP A 199 -8.91 15.72 -11.67
CA ASP A 199 -9.87 14.65 -11.51
C ASP A 199 -10.70 14.41 -12.78
N ARG A 200 -11.04 15.45 -13.53
CA ARG A 200 -11.72 15.32 -14.82
C ARG A 200 -10.83 14.64 -15.87
N MET A 201 -9.51 14.85 -15.83
CA MET A 201 -8.58 14.23 -16.77
C MET A 201 -8.19 12.80 -16.38
N THR A 202 -8.11 12.51 -15.08
CA THR A 202 -7.67 11.22 -14.55
C THR A 202 -8.83 10.29 -14.19
N ASN A 203 -10.03 10.86 -14.02
CA ASN A 203 -11.19 10.23 -13.38
C ASN A 203 -10.90 9.77 -11.94
N GLY A 204 -10.02 10.51 -11.25
CA GLY A 204 -9.40 10.12 -9.98
C GLY A 204 -8.23 9.15 -10.17
N TRP A 205 -7.42 8.97 -9.13
CA TRP A 205 -6.30 8.04 -9.11
C TRP A 205 -6.80 6.60 -9.04
N GLN A 206 -6.58 5.84 -10.11
CA GLN A 206 -7.17 4.50 -10.22
C GLN A 206 -6.44 3.49 -9.32
N PRO A 207 -7.17 2.52 -8.74
CA PRO A 207 -6.60 1.36 -8.08
C PRO A 207 -5.56 0.66 -8.97
N SER A 208 -4.43 0.24 -8.37
CA SER A 208 -3.32 -0.43 -9.06
C SER A 208 -2.45 0.41 -9.97
N ASP A 209 -2.70 1.71 -10.09
CA ASP A 209 -1.85 2.61 -10.87
C ASP A 209 -0.64 3.09 -10.06
N LEU A 210 0.50 3.18 -10.74
CA LEU A 210 1.69 3.89 -10.31
C LEU A 210 1.71 5.26 -10.98
N ILE A 211 1.60 6.30 -10.17
CA ILE A 211 1.60 7.70 -10.58
C ILE A 211 2.94 8.31 -10.20
N ILE A 212 3.65 8.86 -11.18
CA ILE A 212 4.90 9.58 -10.94
C ILE A 212 4.60 11.07 -10.94
N LEU A 213 4.88 11.73 -9.82
CA LEU A 213 4.79 13.17 -9.69
C LEU A 213 6.20 13.76 -9.62
N ALA A 214 6.61 14.46 -10.67
CA ALA A 214 7.96 14.96 -10.80
C ALA A 214 8.03 16.48 -10.92
N ALA A 215 8.99 17.09 -10.24
CA ALA A 215 9.20 18.53 -10.33
C ALA A 215 10.66 18.90 -10.00
N ARG A 216 11.03 20.15 -10.28
CA ARG A 216 12.26 20.74 -9.76
C ARG A 216 12.09 21.14 -8.28
N PRO A 217 13.19 21.22 -7.49
CA PRO A 217 13.12 21.74 -6.12
C PRO A 217 12.45 23.12 -6.06
N GLY A 218 11.63 23.34 -5.03
CA GLY A 218 10.91 24.60 -4.82
C GLY A 218 9.62 24.76 -5.64
N MET A 219 9.30 23.83 -6.55
CA MET A 219 8.07 23.89 -7.36
C MET A 219 6.79 23.51 -6.60
N GLY A 220 6.91 23.00 -5.36
CA GLY A 220 5.75 22.61 -4.54
C GLY A 220 5.35 21.12 -4.63
N LYS A 221 6.24 20.24 -5.12
CA LYS A 221 6.02 18.78 -5.25
C LYS A 221 5.39 18.14 -3.99
N THR A 222 6.04 18.30 -2.84
CA THR A 222 5.55 17.76 -1.56
C THR A 222 4.25 18.44 -1.10
N ALA A 223 4.11 19.76 -1.32
CA ALA A 223 2.87 20.47 -0.98
C ALA A 223 1.68 19.97 -1.79
N PHE A 224 1.86 19.75 -3.09
CA PHE A 224 0.84 19.19 -3.97
C PHE A 224 0.45 17.77 -3.53
N ALA A 225 1.43 16.92 -3.21
CA ALA A 225 1.19 15.57 -2.71
C ALA A 225 0.41 15.56 -1.39
N LEU A 226 0.79 16.41 -0.43
CA LEU A 226 0.09 16.55 0.85
C LEU A 226 -1.34 17.07 0.68
N ASN A 227 -1.57 18.04 -0.22
CA ASN A 227 -2.92 18.53 -0.49
C ASN A 227 -3.80 17.44 -1.12
N MET A 228 -3.27 16.65 -2.07
CA MET A 228 -4.01 15.50 -2.62
C MET A 228 -4.34 14.45 -1.55
N LEU A 229 -3.37 14.11 -0.70
CA LEU A 229 -3.55 13.15 0.40
C LEU A 229 -4.66 13.60 1.35
N LEU A 230 -4.61 14.88 1.76
CA LEU A 230 -5.59 15.45 2.65
C LEU A 230 -6.98 15.53 2.02
N ASN A 231 -7.07 15.95 0.75
CA ASN A 231 -8.32 16.00 0.01
C ASN A 231 -8.97 14.62 -0.12
N ALA A 232 -8.17 13.57 -0.38
CA ALA A 232 -8.65 12.19 -0.44
C ALA A 232 -9.12 11.68 0.94
N ALA A 233 -8.35 11.96 2.00
CA ALA A 233 -8.68 11.53 3.35
C ALA A 233 -9.92 12.22 3.92
N MET A 234 -10.18 13.46 3.50
CA MET A 234 -11.28 14.30 3.96
C MET A 234 -12.45 14.35 2.97
N ASP A 235 -12.43 13.57 1.89
CA ASP A 235 -13.54 13.53 0.93
C ASP A 235 -14.84 13.14 1.64
N ARG A 236 -15.88 13.95 1.46
CA ARG A 236 -17.19 13.73 2.08
C ARG A 236 -17.92 12.53 1.49
N ARG A 237 -17.63 12.18 0.23
CA ARG A 237 -18.32 11.09 -0.48
C ARG A 237 -17.66 9.75 -0.22
N ASN A 238 -16.33 9.71 -0.33
CA ASN A 238 -15.55 8.50 -0.12
C ASN A 238 -14.24 8.81 0.64
N PRO A 239 -14.30 8.98 1.97
CA PRO A 239 -13.12 9.24 2.79
C PRO A 239 -12.11 8.10 2.61
N THR A 240 -10.94 8.42 2.08
CA THR A 240 -9.93 7.42 1.70
C THR A 240 -8.72 7.50 2.63
N PRO A 241 -8.50 6.52 3.53
CA PRO A 241 -7.32 6.51 4.37
C PRO A 241 -6.05 6.46 3.52
N GLY A 242 -5.04 7.25 3.86
CA GLY A 242 -3.82 7.36 3.06
C GLY A 242 -2.56 7.36 3.91
N VAL A 243 -1.47 6.88 3.34
CA VAL A 243 -0.14 6.88 3.99
C VAL A 243 0.86 7.66 3.16
N ILE A 244 1.73 8.43 3.82
CA ILE A 244 2.89 9.06 3.21
C ILE A 244 4.18 8.56 3.86
N PHE A 245 5.08 8.05 3.04
CA PHE A 245 6.46 7.75 3.41
C PHE A 245 7.34 8.93 3.02
N SER A 246 7.99 9.54 4.00
CA SER A 246 8.75 10.78 3.87
C SER A 246 10.20 10.56 4.26
N LEU A 247 11.06 10.42 3.26
CA LEU A 247 12.47 10.10 3.41
C LEU A 247 13.36 11.35 3.53
N GLU A 248 12.85 12.52 3.12
CA GLU A 248 13.58 13.79 3.19
C GLU A 248 13.15 14.65 4.40
N MET A 249 11.94 14.46 4.89
CA MET A 249 11.30 15.37 5.83
C MET A 249 10.73 14.66 7.03
N SER A 250 10.82 15.29 8.20
CA SER A 250 10.21 14.74 9.42
C SER A 250 8.70 14.87 9.41
N ALA A 251 8.04 14.00 10.18
CA ALA A 251 6.60 14.02 10.36
C ALA A 251 6.12 15.39 10.89
N GLU A 252 6.89 16.01 11.79
CA GLU A 252 6.61 17.35 12.33
C GLU A 252 6.60 18.42 11.23
N GLN A 253 7.54 18.37 10.29
CA GLN A 253 7.60 19.33 9.18
C GLN A 253 6.43 19.13 8.20
N LEU A 254 5.99 17.89 7.98
CA LEU A 254 4.82 17.59 7.15
C LEU A 254 3.51 18.02 7.83
N ALA A 255 3.34 17.70 9.12
CA ALA A 255 2.23 18.19 9.93
C ALA A 255 2.20 19.73 9.91
N THR A 256 3.39 20.34 9.99
CA THR A 256 3.52 21.79 9.94
C THR A 256 3.04 22.41 8.63
N ARG A 257 3.09 21.66 7.53
CA ARG A 257 2.55 22.10 6.24
C ARG A 257 1.04 21.91 6.17
N LEU A 258 0.55 20.75 6.64
CA LEU A 258 -0.87 20.42 6.62
C LEU A 258 -1.70 21.46 7.38
N TRP A 259 -1.39 21.73 8.64
CA TRP A 259 -2.17 22.70 9.43
C TRP A 259 -2.03 24.16 8.94
N CYS A 260 -0.91 24.55 8.31
CA CYS A 260 -0.72 25.88 7.71
C CYS A 260 -1.56 26.03 6.46
N SER A 261 -1.60 24.99 5.63
CA SER A 261 -2.43 24.94 4.43
C SER A 261 -3.91 24.98 4.77
N THR A 262 -4.34 24.22 5.79
CA THR A 262 -5.72 24.18 6.27
C THR A 262 -6.13 25.49 6.95
N ALA A 263 -5.29 26.03 7.85
CA ALA A 263 -5.59 27.25 8.60
C ALA A 263 -5.40 28.54 7.77
N ARG A 264 -4.75 28.45 6.60
CA ARG A 264 -4.30 29.58 5.78
C ARG A 264 -3.43 30.56 6.59
N ILE A 265 -2.40 30.00 7.22
CA ILE A 265 -1.42 30.73 8.04
C ILE A 265 -0.06 30.67 7.35
N SER A 266 0.60 31.83 7.26
CA SER A 266 1.91 31.93 6.63
C SER A 266 2.93 31.09 7.40
N MET A 267 3.67 30.26 6.69
CA MET A 267 4.74 29.46 7.28
C MET A 267 5.90 30.34 7.79
N GLU A 268 6.08 31.53 7.22
CA GLU A 268 7.07 32.51 7.69
C GLU A 268 6.64 33.12 9.02
N ASP A 269 5.37 33.51 9.14
CA ASP A 269 4.82 34.09 10.38
C ASP A 269 4.80 33.06 11.51
N LEU A 270 4.46 31.80 11.20
CA LEU A 270 4.55 30.70 12.17
C LEU A 270 5.97 30.52 12.69
N ARG A 271 6.97 30.53 11.78
CA ARG A 271 8.38 30.38 12.18
C ARG A 271 8.91 31.56 12.97
N ARG A 272 8.48 32.78 12.65
CA ARG A 272 8.87 34.00 13.37
C ARG A 272 8.09 34.22 14.66
N GLY A 273 7.02 33.48 14.88
CA GLY A 273 6.13 33.66 16.03
C GLY A 273 5.30 34.94 15.96
N THR A 274 5.09 35.48 14.76
CA THR A 274 4.36 36.74 14.51
C THR A 274 2.88 36.52 14.17
N ILE A 275 2.34 35.33 14.51
CA ILE A 275 0.94 34.99 14.26
C ILE A 275 0.02 35.86 15.12
N GLU A 276 -0.94 36.51 14.48
CA GLU A 276 -2.01 37.26 15.16
C GLU A 276 -2.87 36.35 16.06
N PRO A 277 -3.48 36.85 17.15
CA PRO A 277 -4.35 36.06 18.03
C PRO A 277 -5.46 35.31 17.29
N THR A 278 -6.04 35.90 16.23
CA THR A 278 -7.06 35.26 15.38
C THR A 278 -6.50 34.10 14.55
N GLY A 279 -5.20 34.13 14.21
CA GLY A 279 -4.49 33.05 13.54
C GLY A 279 -4.38 31.80 14.42
N TRP A 280 -4.13 31.97 15.72
CA TRP A 280 -4.10 30.84 16.66
C TRP A 280 -5.43 30.08 16.71
N ASN A 281 -6.56 30.79 16.70
CA ASN A 281 -7.88 30.14 16.66
C ASN A 281 -8.09 29.30 15.38
N ARG A 282 -7.68 29.83 14.21
CA ARG A 282 -7.73 29.07 12.95
C ARG A 282 -6.82 27.84 12.98
N LEU A 283 -5.65 27.96 13.62
CA LEU A 283 -4.71 26.84 13.77
C LEU A 283 -5.32 25.71 14.61
N PHE A 284 -5.89 26.04 15.78
CA PHE A 284 -6.52 25.04 16.65
C PHE A 284 -7.68 24.31 15.95
N GLN A 285 -8.52 25.05 15.22
CA GLN A 285 -9.59 24.45 14.41
C GLN A 285 -9.04 23.52 13.31
N ALA A 286 -7.96 23.93 12.64
CA ALA A 286 -7.30 23.10 11.64
C ALA A 286 -6.72 21.81 12.23
N VAL A 287 -6.10 21.87 13.42
CA VAL A 287 -5.59 20.67 14.12
C VAL A 287 -6.71 19.71 14.45
N GLU A 288 -7.81 20.20 15.03
CA GLU A 288 -8.95 19.35 15.37
C GLU A 288 -9.53 18.67 14.12
N GLN A 289 -9.65 19.42 13.01
CA GLN A 289 -10.11 18.88 11.74
C GLN A 289 -9.16 17.81 11.19
N LEU A 290 -7.85 18.06 11.24
CA LEU A 290 -6.83 17.14 10.75
C LEU A 290 -6.74 15.87 11.61
N GLY A 291 -6.99 15.96 12.92
CA GLY A 291 -7.02 14.80 13.81
C GLY A 291 -8.11 13.78 13.47
N ARG A 292 -9.12 14.17 12.69
CA ARG A 292 -10.17 13.25 12.19
C ARG A 292 -9.78 12.56 10.88
N ALA A 293 -8.77 13.06 10.17
CA ALA A 293 -8.32 12.49 8.91
C ALA A 293 -7.52 11.21 9.15
N LYS A 294 -7.84 10.12 8.43
CA LYS A 294 -7.09 8.86 8.50
C LYS A 294 -5.82 8.94 7.64
N VAL A 295 -4.89 9.79 8.05
CA VAL A 295 -3.59 10.00 7.37
C VAL A 295 -2.47 9.43 8.25
N PHE A 296 -1.70 8.51 7.68
CA PHE A 296 -0.54 7.91 8.33
C PHE A 296 0.73 8.52 7.77
N ILE A 297 1.69 8.85 8.64
CA ILE A 297 2.98 9.42 8.25
C ILE A 297 4.08 8.51 8.77
N ASP A 298 5.01 8.15 7.89
CA ASP A 298 6.22 7.42 8.24
C ASP A 298 7.42 8.23 7.74
N ASP A 299 8.22 8.76 8.66
CA ASP A 299 9.44 9.54 8.37
C ASP A 299 10.73 8.76 8.65
N THR A 300 10.68 7.42 8.67
CA THR A 300 11.85 6.55 8.85
C THR A 300 12.90 6.87 7.76
N PRO A 301 14.11 7.34 8.12
CA PRO A 301 15.13 7.68 7.15
C PRO A 301 15.69 6.42 6.48
N SER A 302 16.07 6.53 5.20
CA SER A 302 16.72 5.44 4.44
C SER A 302 15.92 4.11 4.43
N LEU A 303 14.59 4.20 4.49
CA LEU A 303 13.70 3.04 4.56
C LEU A 303 13.84 2.13 3.32
N PRO A 304 14.23 0.85 3.49
CA PRO A 304 14.28 -0.10 2.39
C PRO A 304 12.90 -0.34 1.77
N ILE A 305 12.85 -0.52 0.45
CA ILE A 305 11.58 -0.73 -0.28
C ILE A 305 10.79 -1.95 0.23
N THR A 306 11.47 -3.03 0.61
CA THR A 306 10.87 -4.24 1.15
C THR A 306 10.19 -4.00 2.49
N GLU A 307 10.82 -3.19 3.35
CA GLU A 307 10.25 -2.80 4.64
C GLU A 307 9.05 -1.88 4.46
N MET A 308 9.15 -0.89 3.57
CA MET A 308 8.03 -0.03 3.23
C MET A 308 6.82 -0.84 2.74
N MET A 309 7.03 -1.82 1.85
CA MET A 309 5.96 -2.72 1.38
C MET A 309 5.34 -3.53 2.53
N ARG A 310 6.15 -4.00 3.49
CA ARG A 310 5.66 -4.68 4.70
C ARG A 310 4.76 -3.76 5.53
N LYS A 311 5.18 -2.52 5.78
CA LYS A 311 4.38 -1.52 6.50
C LYS A 311 3.08 -1.19 5.76
N CYS A 312 3.11 -1.05 4.44
CA CYS A 312 1.90 -0.88 3.62
C CYS A 312 0.93 -2.06 3.77
N ARG A 313 1.42 -3.31 3.75
CA ARG A 313 0.57 -4.50 3.96
C ARG A 313 -0.07 -4.51 5.33
N GLN A 314 0.68 -4.15 6.37
CA GLN A 314 0.17 -4.03 7.73
C GLN A 314 -0.94 -2.97 7.82
N LEU A 315 -0.69 -1.76 7.30
CA LEU A 315 -1.68 -0.68 7.25
C LEU A 315 -2.91 -1.04 6.40
N GLN A 316 -2.72 -1.80 5.31
CA GLN A 316 -3.84 -2.32 4.53
C GLN A 316 -4.74 -3.25 5.34
N HIS A 317 -4.14 -4.13 6.16
CA HIS A 317 -4.87 -5.06 7.00
C HIS A 317 -5.61 -4.34 8.15
N GLU A 318 -4.93 -3.42 8.84
CA GLU A 318 -5.47 -2.72 10.02
C GLU A 318 -6.46 -1.60 9.66
N HIS A 319 -6.20 -0.87 8.58
CA HIS A 319 -6.90 0.39 8.29
C HIS A 319 -7.49 0.49 6.89
N ARG A 320 -7.26 -0.49 6.01
CA ARG A 320 -7.71 -0.50 4.61
C ARG A 320 -7.35 0.80 3.89
N ILE A 321 -6.04 1.09 3.82
CA ILE A 321 -5.54 2.24 3.09
C ILE A 321 -5.98 2.19 1.61
N GLY A 322 -6.24 3.36 1.04
CA GLY A 322 -6.66 3.54 -0.35
C GLY A 322 -5.76 4.47 -1.14
N LEU A 323 -4.73 5.05 -0.54
CA LEU A 323 -3.73 5.86 -1.22
C LEU A 323 -2.36 5.72 -0.54
N VAL A 324 -1.31 5.53 -1.33
CA VAL A 324 0.09 5.51 -0.85
C VAL A 324 0.86 6.62 -1.54
N ILE A 325 1.58 7.43 -0.76
CA ILE A 325 2.50 8.46 -1.27
C ILE A 325 3.92 8.15 -0.79
N VAL A 326 4.91 8.29 -1.68
CA VAL A 326 6.33 8.08 -1.36
C VAL A 326 7.13 9.31 -1.80
N ASP A 327 7.72 10.04 -0.84
CA ASP A 327 8.60 11.20 -1.06
C ASP A 327 9.99 10.91 -0.47
N TYR A 328 11.08 10.70 -1.21
CA TYR A 328 11.30 10.71 -2.65
C TYR A 328 12.00 9.42 -3.10
N LEU A 329 11.69 8.96 -4.31
CA LEU A 329 12.12 7.66 -4.81
C LEU A 329 13.62 7.38 -4.79
N GLN A 330 14.48 8.38 -5.00
CA GLN A 330 15.91 8.14 -5.18
C GLN A 330 16.73 8.19 -3.88
N LEU A 331 16.07 8.32 -2.71
CA LEU A 331 16.67 8.12 -1.38
C LEU A 331 16.42 6.68 -0.86
N MET A 332 15.58 5.90 -1.53
CA MET A 332 15.33 4.52 -1.13
C MET A 332 16.54 3.64 -1.47
N THR A 333 17.00 2.89 -0.48
CA THR A 333 18.02 1.86 -0.68
C THR A 333 17.35 0.58 -1.17
N ALA A 334 17.80 0.05 -2.30
CA ALA A 334 17.58 -1.37 -2.60
C ALA A 334 18.52 -2.14 -1.66
N GLY A 335 17.95 -2.88 -0.70
CA GLY A 335 18.71 -3.57 0.34
C GLY A 335 19.81 -4.48 -0.24
N ASP A 336 20.97 -4.54 0.42
CA ASP A 336 22.11 -5.44 0.17
C ASP A 336 22.55 -5.62 -1.29
N VAL A 337 22.39 -4.57 -2.09
CA VAL A 337 22.91 -4.53 -3.44
C VAL A 337 24.41 -4.20 -3.38
N GLY A 338 25.24 -5.19 -3.71
CA GLY A 338 26.71 -5.12 -3.66
C GLY A 338 27.31 -3.87 -4.32
N ARG A 339 28.49 -3.47 -3.82
CA ARG A 339 29.27 -2.23 -4.06
C ARG A 339 29.43 -1.73 -5.52
N ASN A 340 28.90 -2.39 -6.56
CA ASN A 340 29.08 -2.09 -7.98
C ASN A 340 27.79 -1.86 -8.80
N THR A 341 26.61 -1.74 -8.17
CA THR A 341 25.35 -1.61 -8.94
C THR A 341 25.08 -0.18 -9.37
N SER A 342 24.63 0.00 -10.63
CA SER A 342 24.35 1.34 -11.14
C SER A 342 23.10 1.92 -10.47
N ARG A 343 23.11 3.23 -10.22
CA ARG A 343 21.95 3.94 -9.65
C ARG A 343 20.69 3.75 -10.48
N GLU A 344 20.84 3.64 -11.80
CA GLU A 344 19.74 3.36 -12.74
C GLU A 344 19.07 2.00 -12.47
N GLN A 345 19.85 0.97 -12.13
CA GLN A 345 19.31 -0.36 -11.81
C GLN A 345 18.51 -0.33 -10.50
N VAL A 346 19.01 0.36 -9.48
CA VAL A 346 18.32 0.55 -8.19
C VAL A 346 16.98 1.27 -8.39
N ILE A 347 16.97 2.37 -9.14
CA ILE A 347 15.74 3.12 -9.44
C ILE A 347 14.75 2.27 -10.25
N SER A 348 15.26 1.46 -11.20
CA SER A 348 14.43 0.54 -11.99
C SER A 348 13.79 -0.54 -11.12
N GLU A 349 14.51 -1.07 -10.13
CA GLU A 349 13.97 -2.05 -9.19
C GLU A 349 12.89 -1.43 -8.28
N ILE A 350 13.15 -0.24 -7.73
CA ILE A 350 12.18 0.48 -6.89
C ILE A 350 10.89 0.74 -7.66
N SER A 351 10.99 1.23 -8.90
CA SER A 351 9.84 1.48 -9.79
C SER A 351 8.98 0.21 -9.98
N ARG A 352 9.63 -0.92 -10.29
CA ARG A 352 8.95 -2.21 -10.45
C ARG A 352 8.27 -2.68 -9.17
N ASN A 353 8.96 -2.55 -8.04
CA ASN A 353 8.43 -2.94 -6.73
C ASN A 353 7.22 -2.08 -6.33
N LEU A 354 7.24 -0.79 -6.63
CA LEU A 354 6.08 0.09 -6.40
C LEU A 354 4.90 -0.24 -7.29
N LYS A 355 5.14 -0.55 -8.57
CA LYS A 355 4.07 -1.02 -9.46
C LYS A 355 3.51 -2.37 -9.01
N ALA A 356 4.36 -3.26 -8.49
CA ALA A 356 3.93 -4.51 -7.89
C ALA A 356 3.07 -4.26 -6.64
N LEU A 357 3.50 -3.37 -5.75
CA LEU A 357 2.75 -2.96 -4.55
C LEU A 357 1.37 -2.40 -4.91
N ALA A 358 1.31 -1.48 -5.88
CA ALA A 358 0.06 -0.89 -6.35
C ALA A 358 -0.94 -1.99 -6.78
N LYS A 359 -0.47 -2.93 -7.60
CA LYS A 359 -1.28 -4.07 -8.09
C LYS A 359 -1.67 -5.04 -6.99
N GLU A 360 -0.76 -5.32 -6.06
CA GLU A 360 -0.97 -6.26 -4.96
C GLU A 360 -2.06 -5.75 -4.02
N LEU A 361 -1.94 -4.50 -3.56
CA LEU A 361 -2.88 -3.89 -2.63
C LEU A 361 -4.13 -3.35 -3.34
N SER A 362 -4.11 -3.25 -4.68
CA SER A 362 -5.16 -2.60 -5.46
C SER A 362 -5.39 -1.15 -5.02
N VAL A 363 -4.31 -0.39 -4.80
CA VAL A 363 -4.34 1.02 -4.40
C VAL A 363 -3.51 1.87 -5.36
N PRO A 364 -3.88 3.14 -5.63
CA PRO A 364 -2.99 4.07 -6.29
C PRO A 364 -1.75 4.36 -5.45
N VAL A 365 -0.58 4.33 -6.09
CA VAL A 365 0.71 4.70 -5.49
C VAL A 365 1.25 5.94 -6.19
N ILE A 366 1.36 7.05 -5.47
CA ILE A 366 1.94 8.31 -5.96
C ILE A 366 3.39 8.39 -5.48
N ALA A 367 4.33 8.32 -6.42
CA ALA A 367 5.74 8.37 -6.11
C ALA A 367 6.35 9.69 -6.59
N LEU A 368 7.00 10.39 -5.67
CA LEU A 368 7.57 11.70 -5.94
C LEU A 368 8.98 11.54 -6.49
N SER A 369 9.24 12.17 -7.64
CA SER A 369 10.53 12.14 -8.32
C SER A 369 11.10 13.54 -8.52
N GLN A 370 12.42 13.65 -8.49
CA GLN A 370 13.10 14.91 -8.79
C GLN A 370 13.57 14.92 -10.24
N LEU A 371 13.39 16.05 -10.92
CA LEU A 371 13.86 16.24 -12.29
C LEU A 371 15.35 16.58 -12.36
N ASN A 372 16.00 16.17 -13.45
CA ASN A 372 17.36 16.56 -13.74
C ASN A 372 17.52 18.06 -13.94
N ARG A 373 18.72 18.58 -13.63
CA ARG A 373 19.03 20.01 -13.75
C ARG A 373 19.02 20.52 -15.20
N GLY A 374 19.15 19.62 -16.19
CA GLY A 374 19.18 19.95 -17.62
C GLY A 374 17.90 20.64 -18.14
N VAL A 375 16.78 20.52 -17.44
CA VAL A 375 15.56 21.30 -17.76
C VAL A 375 15.81 22.80 -17.67
N GLU A 376 16.70 23.26 -16.78
CA GLU A 376 16.94 24.69 -16.56
C GLU A 376 17.76 25.35 -17.67
N SER A 377 18.53 24.56 -18.43
CA SER A 377 19.33 25.04 -19.57
C SER A 377 18.54 25.17 -20.87
N ARG A 378 17.29 24.70 -20.92
CA ARG A 378 16.43 24.82 -22.10
C ARG A 378 15.77 26.19 -22.17
N THR A 379 15.45 26.63 -23.38
CA THR A 379 14.66 27.85 -23.63
C THR A 379 13.26 27.72 -23.05
N ASP A 380 12.57 26.63 -23.41
CA ASP A 380 11.35 26.20 -22.73
C ASP A 380 11.73 25.29 -21.55
N LYS A 381 11.43 25.79 -20.34
CA LYS A 381 11.72 25.11 -19.07
C LYS A 381 10.59 24.18 -18.62
N ARG A 382 9.56 23.97 -19.45
CA ARG A 382 8.52 22.96 -19.19
C ARG A 382 9.14 21.55 -19.19
N PRO A 383 8.97 20.77 -18.12
CA PRO A 383 9.50 19.41 -18.04
C PRO A 383 8.93 18.49 -19.12
N MET A 384 9.75 17.54 -19.56
CA MET A 384 9.37 16.47 -20.48
C MET A 384 9.88 15.12 -19.99
N LEU A 385 9.39 14.03 -20.58
CA LEU A 385 9.72 12.66 -20.15
C LEU A 385 11.23 12.40 -20.07
N SER A 386 12.02 12.95 -21.00
CA SER A 386 13.49 12.82 -20.99
C SER A 386 14.17 13.45 -19.77
N ASP A 387 13.51 14.37 -19.06
CA ASP A 387 14.07 15.01 -17.86
C ASP A 387 14.05 14.09 -16.63
N LEU A 388 13.35 12.95 -16.70
CA LEU A 388 13.41 11.86 -15.72
C LEU A 388 14.69 11.01 -15.84
N ARG A 389 15.69 11.43 -16.65
CA ARG A 389 16.98 10.73 -16.88
C ARG A 389 17.55 10.06 -15.62
N GLU A 390 18.19 8.90 -15.83
CA GLU A 390 18.49 7.83 -14.85
C GLU A 390 17.34 6.85 -14.59
N SER A 391 16.21 6.96 -15.31
CA SER A 391 14.99 6.18 -15.01
C SER A 391 14.09 5.81 -16.21
N GLY A 392 14.66 5.33 -17.31
CA GLY A 392 13.85 4.78 -18.42
C GLY A 392 12.85 3.69 -17.97
N ALA A 393 13.17 2.97 -16.89
CA ALA A 393 12.25 2.03 -16.26
C ALA A 393 11.06 2.71 -15.55
N ILE A 394 11.26 3.87 -14.90
CA ILE A 394 10.14 4.64 -14.32
C ILE A 394 9.17 5.02 -15.41
N GLU A 395 9.68 5.51 -16.55
CA GLU A 395 8.82 5.86 -17.68
C GLU A 395 8.03 4.64 -18.14
N GLN A 396 8.64 3.46 -18.23
CA GLN A 396 7.95 2.25 -18.65
C GLN A 396 6.91 1.77 -17.64
N ASP A 397 7.26 1.69 -16.36
CA ASP A 397 6.42 1.07 -15.33
C ASP A 397 5.23 1.95 -14.91
N ALA A 398 5.40 3.28 -14.94
CA ALA A 398 4.36 4.23 -14.57
C ALA A 398 3.13 4.14 -15.48
N ASP A 399 1.95 4.28 -14.90
CA ASP A 399 0.69 4.40 -15.66
C ASP A 399 0.40 5.86 -15.99
N ILE A 400 0.71 6.76 -15.06
CA ILE A 400 0.56 8.21 -15.20
C ILE A 400 1.86 8.90 -14.80
N ILE A 401 2.30 9.87 -15.60
CA ILE A 401 3.44 10.74 -15.29
C ILE A 401 2.95 12.19 -15.33
N THR A 402 3.09 12.88 -14.20
CA THR A 402 2.71 14.27 -14.01
C THR A 402 3.93 15.12 -13.66
N PHE A 403 4.01 16.30 -14.26
CA PHE A 403 5.02 17.31 -13.95
C PHE A 403 4.39 18.55 -13.35
N LEU A 404 5.08 19.17 -12.38
CA LEU A 404 4.73 20.52 -11.92
C LEU A 404 5.67 21.55 -12.55
N TYR A 405 5.07 22.58 -13.14
CA TYR A 405 5.78 23.70 -13.73
C TYR A 405 5.17 25.02 -13.27
N ARG A 406 6.04 25.97 -12.94
CA ARG A 406 5.67 27.31 -12.49
C ARG A 406 6.52 28.34 -13.20
N GLU A 407 5.87 29.16 -14.01
CA GLU A 407 6.54 30.21 -14.77
C GLU A 407 7.08 31.31 -13.83
N ASP A 408 6.31 31.69 -12.81
CA ASP A 408 6.65 32.71 -11.82
C ASP A 408 7.92 32.38 -11.00
N TYR A 409 8.20 31.09 -10.78
CA TYR A 409 9.43 30.64 -10.13
C TYR A 409 10.67 30.96 -10.99
N TYR A 410 10.58 30.73 -12.30
CA TYR A 410 11.70 30.98 -13.22
C TYR A 410 11.86 32.45 -13.57
N ALA A 411 10.76 33.22 -13.61
CA ALA A 411 10.80 34.66 -13.80
C ALA A 411 11.52 35.34 -12.63
N ARG A 412 11.14 35.04 -11.39
CA ARG A 412 11.81 35.58 -10.18
C ARG A 412 13.30 35.23 -10.07
N LYS A 413 13.68 34.05 -10.55
CA LYS A 413 15.10 33.65 -10.57
C LYS A 413 15.92 34.50 -11.55
N LYS A 414 15.33 34.89 -12.69
CA LYS A 414 15.96 35.82 -13.64
C LYS A 414 16.01 37.26 -13.09
N GLU A 415 14.97 37.69 -12.39
CA GLU A 415 14.91 39.03 -11.75
C GLU A 415 16.03 39.24 -10.71
N GLY A 416 16.49 38.18 -10.04
CA GLY A 416 17.64 38.26 -9.13
C GLY A 416 19.03 38.27 -9.81
N GLU A 417 19.08 38.10 -11.14
CA GLU A 417 20.30 37.97 -11.95
C GLU A 417 20.48 39.13 -12.96
N GLU A 418 19.47 39.98 -13.20
CA GLU A 418 19.47 41.09 -14.18
C GLU A 418 19.14 42.46 -13.51
N ASP A 419 19.68 43.57 -14.04
CA ASP A 419 19.41 44.95 -13.58
C ASP A 419 17.90 45.30 -13.66
N GLU A 420 17.40 46.03 -12.66
CA GLU A 420 15.98 46.35 -12.37
C GLU A 420 15.16 47.02 -13.52
N GLU A 421 15.76 47.31 -14.67
CA GLU A 421 15.17 48.17 -15.72
C GLU A 421 14.43 47.41 -16.85
N GLN A 422 14.46 46.07 -16.87
CA GLN A 422 13.74 45.23 -17.86
C GLN A 422 12.72 44.26 -17.22
N ILE A 423 12.12 44.65 -16.10
CA ILE A 423 11.12 43.85 -15.40
C ILE A 423 9.83 43.78 -16.21
N ARG A 424 9.52 42.62 -16.80
CA ARG A 424 8.15 42.29 -17.20
C ARG A 424 7.42 41.71 -15.99
N PRO A 425 6.43 42.41 -15.40
CA PRO A 425 5.63 41.82 -14.33
C PRO A 425 4.99 40.51 -14.84
N THR A 426 5.12 39.42 -14.06
CA THR A 426 4.46 38.17 -14.41
C THR A 426 2.94 38.35 -14.29
N ASN A 427 2.22 38.17 -15.40
CA ASN A 427 0.78 38.44 -15.49
C ASN A 427 -0.11 37.46 -14.67
N ALA A 428 0.46 36.44 -14.02
CA ALA A 428 -0.27 35.43 -13.23
C ALA A 428 0.58 34.84 -12.09
N PRO A 429 0.81 35.58 -10.97
CA PRO A 429 1.57 35.06 -9.83
C PRO A 429 0.86 33.85 -9.21
N GLY A 430 1.61 32.78 -8.91
CA GLY A 430 1.07 31.56 -8.30
C GLY A 430 0.43 30.56 -9.27
N LEU A 431 0.27 30.89 -10.57
CA LEU A 431 -0.22 29.93 -11.55
C LEU A 431 0.75 28.74 -11.69
N THR A 432 0.24 27.53 -11.52
CA THR A 432 1.00 26.29 -11.61
C THR A 432 0.37 25.36 -12.63
N GLU A 433 1.18 24.96 -13.62
CA GLU A 433 0.83 23.94 -14.59
C GLU A 433 1.10 22.55 -14.00
N VAL A 434 0.08 21.70 -14.00
CA VAL A 434 0.19 20.25 -13.78
C VAL A 434 0.11 19.59 -15.15
N ILE A 435 1.25 19.15 -15.66
CA ILE A 435 1.41 18.59 -17.00
C ILE A 435 1.32 17.07 -16.92
N ILE A 436 0.23 16.49 -17.41
CA ILE A 436 0.05 15.03 -17.53
C ILE A 436 0.69 14.59 -18.85
N SER A 437 1.98 14.24 -18.81
CA SER A 437 2.75 13.87 -20.00
C SER A 437 2.59 12.42 -20.43
N LYS A 438 2.17 11.54 -19.52
CA LYS A 438 1.84 10.14 -19.83
C LYS A 438 0.57 9.74 -19.10
N HIS A 439 -0.32 9.04 -19.80
CA HIS A 439 -1.50 8.41 -19.22
C HIS A 439 -1.83 7.15 -20.03
N ARG A 440 -1.70 5.96 -19.43
CA ARG A 440 -1.93 4.67 -20.13
C ARG A 440 -3.40 4.43 -20.53
N SER A 441 -4.33 5.02 -19.79
CA SER A 441 -5.77 4.73 -19.88
C SER A 441 -6.62 5.95 -20.24
N GLY A 442 -6.00 7.07 -20.62
CA GLY A 442 -6.70 8.32 -20.91
C GLY A 442 -5.83 9.33 -21.64
N SER A 443 -6.30 10.59 -21.70
CA SER A 443 -5.60 11.66 -22.43
C SER A 443 -4.46 12.28 -21.63
N THR A 444 -3.45 12.74 -22.34
CA THR A 444 -2.42 13.66 -21.85
C THR A 444 -2.88 15.12 -22.00
N GLY A 445 -2.22 16.03 -21.30
CA GLY A 445 -2.51 17.46 -21.40
C GLY A 445 -2.07 18.22 -20.15
N THR A 446 -2.32 19.52 -20.13
CA THR A 446 -1.94 20.40 -19.02
C THR A 446 -3.20 20.93 -18.34
N VAL A 447 -3.19 20.91 -17.01
CA VAL A 447 -4.19 21.62 -16.19
C VAL A 447 -3.52 22.69 -15.37
N GLU A 448 -4.27 23.73 -15.07
CA GLU A 448 -3.78 24.89 -14.34
C GLU A 448 -4.42 24.92 -12.95
N LEU A 449 -3.58 25.14 -11.94
CA LEU A 449 -3.96 25.33 -10.56
C LEU A 449 -3.32 26.62 -10.04
N GLU A 450 -3.80 27.09 -8.90
CA GLU A 450 -3.21 28.23 -8.20
C GLU A 450 -2.44 27.73 -6.98
N PHE A 451 -1.21 28.22 -6.79
CA PHE A 451 -0.34 27.86 -5.68
C PHE A 451 -0.06 29.05 -4.77
N HIS A 452 -0.57 28.95 -3.55
CA HIS A 452 -0.38 29.89 -2.46
C HIS A 452 0.86 29.49 -1.66
N GLY A 453 2.04 29.93 -2.13
CA GLY A 453 3.33 29.54 -1.58
C GLY A 453 3.50 29.80 -0.09
N GLN A 454 2.98 30.92 0.44
CA GLN A 454 3.06 31.23 1.86
C GLN A 454 2.34 30.22 2.76
N TYR A 455 1.31 29.54 2.23
CA TYR A 455 0.49 28.57 2.96
C TYR A 455 0.80 27.11 2.56
N THR A 456 1.69 26.90 1.58
CA THR A 456 1.90 25.58 0.95
C THR A 456 0.60 24.93 0.48
N LEU A 457 -0.27 25.74 -0.14
CA LEU A 457 -1.62 25.34 -0.53
C LEU A 457 -1.81 25.47 -2.03
N PHE A 458 -2.31 24.41 -2.66
CA PHE A 458 -2.85 24.42 -4.01
C PHE A 458 -4.38 24.58 -3.98
N THR A 459 -4.92 25.38 -4.89
CA THR A 459 -6.36 25.58 -5.08
C THR A 459 -6.76 25.42 -6.55
N ASN A 460 -8.03 25.09 -6.79
CA ASN A 460 -8.60 25.08 -8.13
C ASN A 460 -8.59 26.50 -8.71
N LEU A 461 -8.21 26.64 -9.98
CA LEU A 461 -8.23 27.93 -10.69
C LEU A 461 -9.68 28.37 -10.91
N ARG A 462 -10.03 29.60 -10.50
CA ARG A 462 -11.33 30.21 -10.85
C ARG A 462 -11.29 30.67 -12.31
N ARG A 463 -12.24 30.23 -13.13
CA ARG A 463 -12.43 30.76 -14.50
C ARG A 463 -13.60 31.73 -14.52
N ASP A 464 -13.52 32.78 -15.34
CA ASP A 464 -14.58 33.79 -15.46
C ASP A 464 -15.93 33.22 -15.97
N GLU A 465 -15.92 32.05 -16.60
CA GLU A 465 -17.14 31.33 -17.00
C GLU A 465 -17.98 30.85 -15.80
N ASP A 466 -17.38 30.71 -14.60
CA ASP A 466 -18.08 30.42 -13.36
C ASP A 466 -18.72 31.67 -12.71
N ALA A 467 -18.54 32.86 -13.29
CA ALA A 467 -19.05 34.15 -12.79
C ALA A 467 -20.38 34.61 -13.43
N GLY A 468 -20.97 33.80 -14.33
CA GLY A 468 -22.12 34.16 -15.15
C GLY A 468 -23.50 34.17 -14.49
N ASP A 469 -23.63 33.87 -13.19
CA ASP A 469 -24.89 33.99 -12.46
C ASP A 469 -24.67 34.74 -11.13
N PRO A 470 -25.03 36.04 -11.06
CA PRO A 470 -24.94 36.83 -9.83
C PRO A 470 -25.79 36.28 -8.67
N GLY A 471 -26.66 35.30 -8.93
CA GLY A 471 -27.49 34.59 -7.95
C GLY A 471 -27.12 33.11 -7.73
N ALA A 472 -26.13 32.56 -8.43
CA ALA A 472 -25.71 31.18 -8.19
C ALA A 472 -24.97 31.08 -6.85
N PRO A 473 -25.37 30.17 -5.94
CA PRO A 473 -24.63 29.96 -4.72
C PRO A 473 -23.20 29.51 -5.09
N LEU A 474 -22.20 30.15 -4.46
CA LEU A 474 -20.82 29.71 -4.47
C LEU A 474 -20.76 28.17 -4.40
N PRO A 475 -19.92 27.49 -5.21
CA PRO A 475 -19.64 26.07 -4.99
C PRO A 475 -19.29 25.89 -3.51
N GLN A 476 -20.03 25.01 -2.83
CA GLN A 476 -20.05 24.88 -1.36
C GLN A 476 -18.67 24.57 -0.73
N ASP A 477 -17.66 24.33 -1.56
CA ASP A 477 -16.30 23.91 -1.18
C ASP A 477 -15.30 25.07 -1.07
N LEU A 478 -15.71 26.32 -1.34
CA LEU A 478 -14.90 27.53 -1.07
C LEU A 478 -15.21 28.18 0.29
N ARG A 479 -16.21 27.68 1.02
CA ARG A 479 -16.42 28.07 2.42
C ARG A 479 -15.65 27.09 3.31
N PRO A 480 -14.97 27.55 4.39
CA PRO A 480 -14.73 26.63 5.50
C PRO A 480 -16.08 25.98 5.88
N PRO A 481 -16.11 24.70 6.30
CA PRO A 481 -17.35 24.06 6.71
C PRO A 481 -18.10 25.00 7.67
N ALA A 482 -19.40 25.17 7.45
CA ALA A 482 -20.21 26.00 8.35
C ALA A 482 -19.94 25.54 9.80
N PRO A 483 -19.74 26.47 10.75
CA PRO A 483 -19.67 26.09 12.15
C PRO A 483 -20.91 25.25 12.45
N LEU A 484 -20.69 24.05 12.98
CA LEU A 484 -21.78 23.23 13.49
C LEU A 484 -22.51 24.08 14.54
N ASP A 485 -23.83 24.04 14.49
CA ASP A 485 -24.76 24.71 15.38
C ASP A 485 -24.18 24.81 16.80
N GLU A 486 -24.07 26.03 17.33
CA GLU A 486 -23.44 26.31 18.61
C GLU A 486 -24.19 25.57 19.74
N GLY A 487 -23.72 24.36 20.07
CA GLY A 487 -23.89 23.82 21.42
C GLY A 487 -23.21 24.77 22.42
N PRO A 488 -23.72 24.89 23.66
CA PRO A 488 -23.38 25.99 24.54
C PRO A 488 -21.88 26.11 24.72
N ALA A 489 -21.35 27.29 24.41
CA ALA A 489 -19.94 27.63 24.48
C ALA A 489 -19.36 27.21 25.83
N PHE A 490 -18.32 26.38 25.81
CA PHE A 490 -17.43 26.28 26.96
C PHE A 490 -16.72 27.62 27.10
N ALA A 491 -17.18 28.42 28.06
CA ALA A 491 -16.53 29.65 28.46
C ALA A 491 -15.07 29.33 28.84
N ALA A 492 -14.11 30.00 28.19
CA ALA A 492 -12.74 30.00 28.65
C ALA A 492 -12.71 30.50 30.11
N PRO A 493 -11.96 29.86 31.02
CA PRO A 493 -11.82 30.36 32.38
C PRO A 493 -11.17 31.76 32.34
N PRO A 494 -11.58 32.68 33.23
CA PRO A 494 -10.98 34.01 33.29
C PRO A 494 -9.49 33.92 33.64
N PRO A 495 -8.67 34.89 33.19
CA PRO A 495 -7.25 34.92 33.52
C PRO A 495 -7.06 35.16 35.03
N ASP A 496 -6.12 34.44 35.64
CA ASP A 496 -5.71 34.64 37.03
C ASP A 496 -5.11 36.04 37.23
N PRO A 497 -5.33 36.71 38.39
CA PRO A 497 -4.95 38.10 38.59
C PRO A 497 -3.46 38.35 38.85
N ASP A 498 -2.63 37.31 39.04
CA ASP A 498 -1.22 37.47 39.39
C ASP A 498 -0.32 36.77 38.37
N GLY A 499 0.37 37.58 37.55
CA GLY A 499 1.21 37.15 36.43
C GLY A 499 2.49 36.41 36.82
N THR A 500 2.40 35.23 37.41
CA THR A 500 3.54 34.31 37.57
C THR A 500 3.16 32.87 37.18
N ARG A 501 3.68 32.39 36.04
CA ARG A 501 3.68 30.97 35.68
C ARG A 501 4.85 30.26 36.38
N PRO A 502 4.66 29.14 37.10
CA PRO A 502 5.69 28.13 37.24
C PRO A 502 5.67 27.18 36.02
N PRO A 503 6.77 26.46 35.74
CA PRO A 503 6.82 25.56 34.58
C PRO A 503 5.86 24.37 34.77
N VAL A 504 5.08 24.07 33.73
CA VAL A 504 4.17 22.94 33.69
C VAL A 504 5.00 21.64 33.69
N ARG A 505 4.91 20.86 34.77
CA ARG A 505 5.29 19.44 34.77
C ARG A 505 4.28 18.67 33.93
N VAL A 506 4.76 17.94 32.93
CA VAL A 506 3.98 16.96 32.19
C VAL A 506 3.78 15.75 33.11
N GLU A 507 2.56 15.54 33.61
CA GLU A 507 2.17 14.25 34.18
C GLU A 507 1.75 13.32 33.04
N GLU A 508 2.51 12.26 32.85
CA GLU A 508 2.12 11.12 32.02
C GLU A 508 0.90 10.43 32.66
N ARG A 509 -0.19 10.29 31.89
CA ARG A 509 -1.26 9.35 32.22
C ARG A 509 -1.27 8.23 31.20
N PRO A 510 -1.30 6.95 31.63
CA PRO A 510 -1.28 5.82 30.71
C PRO A 510 -2.64 5.64 30.01
N PHE A 511 -2.54 5.16 28.77
CA PHE A 511 -3.62 4.74 27.89
C PHE A 511 -4.42 3.59 28.53
N VAL A 512 -5.74 3.74 28.69
CA VAL A 512 -6.64 2.64 29.10
C VAL A 512 -7.17 1.98 27.83
N ALA A 513 -6.80 0.71 27.64
CA ALA A 513 -7.37 -0.16 26.63
C ALA A 513 -8.81 -0.55 27.01
N ALA A 514 -9.71 -0.48 26.05
CA ALA A 514 -11.01 -1.11 26.15
C ALA A 514 -10.83 -2.61 25.98
N ASP A 515 -11.29 -3.40 26.95
CA ASP A 515 -11.68 -4.78 26.68
C ASP A 515 -13.09 -5.05 27.20
N THR A 516 -13.72 -5.87 26.39
CA THR A 516 -15.07 -6.39 26.32
C THR A 516 -15.48 -7.17 27.57
N GLY A 517 -16.77 -7.14 27.89
CA GLY A 517 -17.33 -7.93 28.98
C GLY A 517 -17.45 -9.42 28.62
N ASP A 518 -17.39 -10.28 29.62
CA ASP A 518 -18.46 -11.23 29.93
C ASP A 518 -18.28 -11.84 31.33
N ASP A 519 -19.39 -11.93 32.04
CA ASP A 519 -19.83 -12.83 33.12
C ASP A 519 -18.85 -13.57 34.07
N GLY A 520 -19.21 -13.57 35.37
CA GLY A 520 -19.09 -14.77 36.21
C GLY A 520 -18.61 -14.60 37.66
N ASP A 521 -19.57 -14.38 38.56
CA ASP A 521 -19.71 -14.86 39.95
C ASP A 521 -18.54 -14.92 40.96
N ASP A 522 -18.87 -14.32 42.11
CA ASP A 522 -18.74 -14.78 43.50
C ASP A 522 -17.41 -14.68 44.30
N ASP A 523 -17.58 -13.90 45.38
CA ASP A 523 -17.17 -14.11 46.77
C ASP A 523 -15.69 -13.98 47.22
N LEU A 524 -15.47 -12.87 47.96
CA LEU A 524 -14.56 -12.74 49.11
C LEU A 524 -14.88 -13.76 50.22
N PRO A 525 -14.07 -13.96 51.30
CA PRO A 525 -12.80 -13.33 51.71
C PRO A 525 -11.66 -14.38 51.98
N ILE A 526 -10.38 -14.03 52.12
CA ILE A 526 -9.67 -13.43 53.28
C ILE A 526 -8.37 -12.82 52.78
#